data_AF-A0A3D1V092-F1
#
_entry.id   AF-A0A3D1V092-F1
#
_cell.length_a   1.000
_cell.length_b   1.000
_cell.length_c   1.000
_cell.angle_alpha   90.00
_cell.angle_beta   90.00
_cell.angle_gamma   90.00
#
_symmetry.space_group_name_H-M   'P 1'
#
loop_
_entity.id
_entity.type
_entity.pdbx_description
1 polymer ?
#
loop_
_entity_poly.entity_id
_entity_poly.type
_entity_poly.pdbx_seq_one_letter_code
_entity_poly.pdbx_strand_id
1 'polypeptide(L)'
;MTALLVAELALAEGRRAACELALDRVARTASDGIGDHASRTWMAAASRRVQLCLATRDIAGAAEWVNAMNRVLAEREFAPGRLALDIARGRLALARGDTTTARTIAVDARDKAHATHHQLAFIQSCLLEAAALRIANYHDEAARLATMAIERACDCQLPYEGAEARIERARALLASGDAVAAHEDLARAGAIFARLGATAGIREIESLTPRIRATRPAGVTAREIEVLRLVAQGLSDRQIADQLFISHRTVTTHVGNLLGKTQSANRTELAIWALRHDIVGSTDEGVMV
;
A
#
# COMPACT_ATOMS: atom_id res chain seq x y z
N MET A 1 13.48 -16.24 -18.10
CA MET A 1 13.13 -14.83 -17.85
C MET A 1 11.69 -14.51 -18.27
N THR A 2 11.27 -14.89 -19.48
CA THR A 2 9.91 -14.61 -20.02
C THR A 2 8.76 -15.10 -19.13
N ALA A 3 8.86 -16.31 -18.58
CA ALA A 3 7.80 -16.88 -17.73
C ALA A 3 7.58 -16.07 -16.43
N LEU A 4 8.65 -15.58 -15.80
CA LEU A 4 8.55 -14.78 -14.58
C LEU A 4 7.91 -13.41 -14.87
N LEU A 5 8.31 -12.75 -15.96
CA LEU A 5 7.71 -11.48 -16.36
C LEU A 5 6.21 -11.64 -16.66
N VAL A 6 5.83 -12.71 -17.37
CA VAL A 6 4.42 -13.03 -17.65
C VAL A 6 3.65 -13.28 -16.34
N ALA A 7 4.26 -13.93 -15.35
CA ALA A 7 3.66 -14.13 -14.04
C ALA A 7 3.41 -12.78 -13.33
N GLU A 8 4.43 -11.91 -13.24
CA GLU A 8 4.30 -10.59 -12.59
C GLU A 8 3.23 -9.72 -13.26
N LEU A 9 3.20 -9.68 -14.60
CA LEU A 9 2.17 -8.95 -15.34
C LEU A 9 0.77 -9.53 -15.08
N ALA A 10 0.63 -10.86 -15.14
CA ALA A 10 -0.64 -11.51 -14.87
C ALA A 10 -1.13 -11.24 -13.44
N LEU A 11 -0.23 -11.10 -12.47
CA LEU A 11 -0.58 -10.74 -11.09
C LEU A 11 -1.01 -9.30 -10.95
N ALA A 12 -0.28 -8.37 -11.55
CA ALA A 12 -0.65 -6.95 -11.57
C ALA A 12 -2.04 -6.76 -12.21
N GLU A 13 -2.34 -7.50 -13.28
CA GLU A 13 -3.65 -7.52 -13.94
C GLU A 13 -4.68 -8.41 -13.23
N GLY A 14 -4.32 -9.05 -12.12
CA GLY A 14 -5.24 -9.90 -11.37
C GLY A 14 -5.68 -11.19 -12.05
N ARG A 15 -5.01 -11.59 -13.15
CA ARG A 15 -5.19 -12.84 -13.90
C ARG A 15 -4.46 -14.00 -13.24
N ARG A 16 -4.97 -14.43 -12.09
CA ARG A 16 -4.34 -15.48 -11.26
C ARG A 16 -4.03 -16.77 -12.01
N ALA A 17 -4.98 -17.35 -12.75
CA ALA A 17 -4.76 -18.61 -13.47
C ALA A 17 -3.61 -18.51 -14.48
N ALA A 18 -3.49 -17.36 -15.17
CA ALA A 18 -2.39 -17.13 -16.10
C ALA A 18 -1.04 -16.99 -15.37
N CYS A 19 -1.03 -16.41 -14.16
CA CYS A 19 0.16 -16.39 -13.32
C CYS A 19 0.58 -17.80 -12.89
N GLU A 20 -0.34 -18.63 -12.41
CA GLU A 20 -0.04 -20.00 -11.96
C GLU A 20 0.54 -20.83 -13.12
N LEU A 21 -0.09 -20.77 -14.30
CA LEU A 21 0.41 -21.39 -15.54
C LEU A 21 1.82 -20.92 -15.93
N ALA A 22 2.13 -19.64 -15.72
CA ALA A 22 3.45 -19.11 -16.01
C ALA A 22 4.50 -19.60 -14.99
N LEU A 23 4.14 -19.67 -13.71
CA LEU A 23 5.00 -20.18 -12.64
C LEU A 23 5.24 -21.70 -12.77
N ASP A 24 4.27 -22.48 -13.26
CA ASP A 24 4.41 -23.92 -13.52
C ASP A 24 5.53 -24.26 -14.51
N ARG A 25 5.94 -23.31 -15.34
CA ARG A 25 7.06 -23.46 -16.28
C ARG A 25 8.43 -23.31 -15.63
N VAL A 26 8.49 -22.84 -14.39
CA VAL A 26 9.73 -22.57 -13.65
C VAL A 26 9.81 -23.38 -12.36
N ALA A 27 8.73 -23.35 -11.59
CA ALA A 27 8.63 -23.99 -10.29
C ALA A 27 7.19 -24.49 -10.13
N ARG A 28 6.95 -25.74 -10.53
CA ARG A 28 5.60 -26.35 -10.53
C ARG A 28 5.21 -26.79 -9.12
N THR A 29 6.07 -27.55 -8.45
CA THR A 29 5.85 -28.01 -7.08
C THR A 29 6.97 -27.55 -6.15
N ALA A 30 6.67 -27.43 -4.85
CA ALA A 30 7.68 -27.11 -3.84
C ALA A 30 8.69 -28.26 -3.61
N SER A 31 8.36 -29.48 -4.03
CA SER A 31 9.29 -30.62 -4.04
C SER A 31 10.24 -30.59 -5.22
N ASP A 32 9.89 -29.90 -6.31
CA ASP A 32 10.77 -29.80 -7.47
C ASP A 32 12.05 -29.07 -7.07
N GLY A 33 13.19 -29.62 -7.48
CA GLY A 33 14.46 -28.92 -7.44
C GLY A 33 14.47 -27.73 -8.41
N ILE A 34 15.64 -27.11 -8.56
CA ILE A 34 15.81 -25.97 -9.47
C ILE A 34 15.62 -26.40 -10.95
N GLY A 35 15.83 -27.69 -11.26
CA GLY A 35 15.79 -28.22 -12.62
C GLY A 35 16.84 -27.53 -13.51
N ASP A 36 16.49 -27.26 -14.76
CA ASP A 36 17.37 -26.54 -15.72
C ASP A 36 17.36 -25.01 -15.53
N HIS A 37 16.65 -24.49 -14.52
CA HIS A 37 16.55 -23.05 -14.30
C HIS A 37 17.74 -22.52 -13.48
N ALA A 38 18.04 -21.24 -13.64
CA ALA A 38 18.99 -20.58 -12.75
C ALA A 38 18.37 -20.41 -11.35
N SER A 39 19.16 -20.60 -10.29
CA SER A 39 18.70 -20.44 -8.89
C SER A 39 17.98 -19.11 -8.65
N ARG A 40 18.42 -18.02 -9.28
CA ARG A 40 17.75 -16.71 -9.21
C ARG A 40 16.32 -16.72 -9.77
N THR A 41 16.12 -17.36 -10.93
CA THR A 41 14.82 -17.41 -11.61
C THR A 41 13.85 -18.29 -10.81
N TRP A 42 14.33 -19.42 -10.32
CA TRP A 42 13.56 -20.31 -9.47
C TRP A 42 13.19 -19.64 -8.14
N MET A 43 14.13 -18.95 -7.48
CA MET A 43 13.88 -18.25 -6.21
C MET A 43 12.84 -17.14 -6.35
N ALA A 44 12.86 -16.40 -7.45
CA ALA A 44 11.84 -15.39 -7.73
C ALA A 44 10.46 -16.04 -7.93
N ALA A 45 10.38 -17.12 -8.71
CA ALA A 45 9.13 -17.87 -8.91
C ALA A 45 8.59 -18.46 -7.60
N ALA A 46 9.46 -19.06 -6.77
CA ALA A 46 9.10 -19.61 -5.47
C ALA A 46 8.63 -18.52 -4.49
N SER A 47 9.29 -17.35 -4.46
CA SER A 47 8.83 -16.21 -3.66
C SER A 47 7.43 -15.76 -4.09
N ARG A 48 7.13 -15.76 -5.40
CA ARG A 48 5.81 -15.42 -5.92
C ARG A 48 4.75 -16.48 -5.57
N ARG A 49 5.12 -17.76 -5.59
CA ARG A 49 4.26 -18.86 -5.11
C ARG A 49 3.86 -18.69 -3.65
N VAL A 50 4.81 -18.31 -2.78
CA VAL A 50 4.50 -17.99 -1.37
C VAL A 50 3.42 -16.92 -1.30
N GLN A 51 3.57 -15.82 -2.03
CA GLN A 51 2.59 -14.73 -2.02
C GLN A 51 1.20 -15.18 -2.51
N LEU A 52 1.14 -16.01 -3.56
CA LEU A 52 -0.12 -16.59 -4.06
C LEU A 52 -0.80 -17.48 -3.03
N CYS A 53 -0.06 -18.40 -2.39
CA CYS A 53 -0.59 -19.25 -1.33
C CYS A 53 -1.18 -18.40 -0.19
N LEU A 54 -0.43 -17.39 0.27
CA LEU A 54 -0.88 -16.48 1.33
C LEU A 54 -2.12 -15.67 0.93
N ALA A 55 -2.23 -15.22 -0.32
CA ALA A 55 -3.41 -14.52 -0.81
C ALA A 55 -4.67 -15.40 -0.77
N THR A 56 -4.53 -16.72 -0.88
CA THR A 56 -5.62 -17.70 -0.66
C THR A 56 -5.78 -18.22 0.76
N ARG A 57 -5.00 -17.70 1.72
CA ARG A 57 -4.92 -18.26 3.09
C ARG A 57 -4.47 -19.72 3.12
N ASP A 58 -3.77 -20.18 2.09
CA ASP A 58 -3.09 -21.47 2.08
C ASP A 58 -1.74 -21.34 2.83
N ILE A 59 -1.81 -21.41 4.15
CA ILE A 59 -0.63 -21.29 5.03
C ILE A 59 0.29 -22.50 4.90
N ALA A 60 -0.26 -23.68 4.61
CA ALA A 60 0.50 -24.92 4.46
C ALA A 60 1.36 -24.88 3.19
N GLY A 61 0.76 -24.57 2.04
CA GLY A 61 1.49 -24.45 0.78
C GLY A 61 2.52 -23.33 0.81
N ALA A 62 2.22 -22.19 1.47
CA ALA A 62 3.21 -21.14 1.67
C ALA A 62 4.44 -21.62 2.47
N ALA A 63 4.23 -22.44 3.50
CA ALA A 63 5.31 -23.02 4.29
C ALA A 63 6.15 -24.03 3.49
N GLU A 64 5.53 -24.83 2.63
CA GLU A 64 6.24 -25.75 1.73
C GLU A 64 7.19 -25.00 0.80
N TRP A 65 6.72 -23.92 0.17
CA TRP A 65 7.54 -23.08 -0.70
C TRP A 65 8.68 -22.39 0.04
N VAL A 66 8.44 -21.88 1.25
CA VAL A 66 9.50 -21.32 2.11
C VAL A 66 10.56 -22.38 2.44
N ASN A 67 10.14 -23.62 2.74
CA ASN A 67 11.07 -24.72 2.99
C ASN A 67 11.87 -25.08 1.73
N ALA A 68 11.24 -25.05 0.56
CA ALA A 68 11.90 -25.30 -0.72
C ALA A 68 12.97 -24.24 -1.03
N MET A 69 12.66 -22.96 -0.83
CA MET A 69 13.63 -21.85 -0.93
C MET A 69 14.81 -22.03 0.00
N ASN A 70 14.57 -22.47 1.24
CA ASN A 70 15.64 -22.74 2.20
C ASN A 70 16.56 -23.89 1.74
N ARG A 71 16.00 -24.97 1.17
CA ARG A 71 16.82 -26.07 0.63
C ARG A 71 17.71 -25.60 -0.51
N VAL A 72 17.15 -24.85 -1.46
CA VAL A 72 17.91 -24.30 -2.61
C VAL A 72 19.08 -23.40 -2.15
N LEU A 73 18.86 -22.57 -1.13
CA LEU A 73 19.91 -21.71 -0.60
C LEU A 73 20.96 -22.44 0.25
N ALA A 74 20.62 -23.59 0.84
CA ALA A 74 21.57 -24.42 1.57
C ALA A 74 22.67 -24.99 0.65
N GLU A 75 22.32 -25.27 -0.61
CA GLU A 75 23.27 -25.75 -1.62
C GLU A 75 24.07 -24.61 -2.26
N ARG A 76 23.42 -23.46 -2.51
CA ARG A 76 24.04 -22.31 -3.16
C ARG A 76 23.48 -20.99 -2.65
N GLU A 77 24.16 -20.39 -1.69
CA GLU A 77 23.76 -19.11 -1.13
C GLU A 77 24.10 -17.94 -2.07
N PHE A 78 23.17 -16.97 -2.14
CA PHE A 78 23.41 -15.68 -2.76
C PHE A 78 22.51 -14.63 -2.12
N ALA A 79 23.02 -13.41 -1.94
CA ALA A 79 22.38 -12.38 -1.11
C ALA A 79 20.93 -12.04 -1.50
N PRO A 80 20.59 -11.78 -2.78
CA PRO A 80 19.20 -11.55 -3.17
C PRO A 80 18.24 -12.69 -2.82
N GLY A 81 18.71 -13.95 -2.95
CA GLY A 81 17.92 -15.12 -2.62
C GLY A 81 17.66 -15.22 -1.13
N ARG A 82 18.69 -14.93 -0.30
CA ARG A 82 18.56 -14.93 1.15
C ARG A 82 17.56 -13.89 1.64
N LEU A 83 17.63 -12.66 1.13
CA LEU A 83 16.67 -11.60 1.43
C LEU A 83 15.24 -11.99 1.01
N ALA A 84 15.07 -12.60 -0.17
CA ALA A 84 13.76 -13.07 -0.62
C ALA A 84 13.18 -14.17 0.28
N LEU A 85 14.03 -15.09 0.79
CA LEU A 85 13.62 -16.09 1.76
C LEU A 85 13.21 -15.46 3.10
N ASP A 86 13.99 -14.51 3.61
CA ASP A 86 13.70 -13.85 4.89
C ASP A 86 12.37 -13.08 4.81
N ILE A 87 12.13 -12.32 3.73
CA ILE A 87 10.84 -11.65 3.49
C ILE A 87 9.69 -12.67 3.38
N ALA A 88 9.89 -13.80 2.69
CA ALA A 88 8.87 -14.84 2.57
C ALA A 88 8.53 -15.49 3.93
N ARG A 89 9.54 -15.73 4.79
CA ARG A 89 9.36 -16.23 6.16
C ARG A 89 8.59 -15.24 7.02
N GLY A 90 8.94 -13.96 6.94
CA GLY A 90 8.26 -12.92 7.71
C GLY A 90 6.79 -12.78 7.31
N ARG A 91 6.47 -12.86 6.01
CA ARG A 91 5.07 -12.89 5.53
C ARG A 91 4.31 -14.12 6.02
N LEU A 92 4.94 -15.29 6.02
CA LEU A 92 4.34 -16.52 6.55
C LEU A 92 4.08 -16.41 8.06
N ALA A 93 5.01 -15.85 8.83
CA ALA A 93 4.83 -15.59 10.26
C ALA A 93 3.65 -14.63 10.51
N LEU A 94 3.57 -13.55 9.74
CA LEU A 94 2.47 -12.59 9.82
C LEU A 94 1.11 -13.25 9.51
N ALA A 95 1.06 -14.11 8.49
CA ALA A 95 -0.15 -14.82 8.12
C ALA A 95 -0.60 -15.88 9.15
N ARG A 96 0.32 -16.34 10.00
CA ARG A 96 0.03 -17.18 11.19
C ARG A 96 -0.39 -16.36 12.41
N GLY A 97 -0.38 -15.03 12.32
CA GLY A 97 -0.67 -14.12 13.43
C GLY A 97 0.53 -13.83 14.34
N ASP A 98 1.72 -14.33 14.02
CA ASP A 98 2.94 -14.06 14.79
C ASP A 98 3.59 -12.75 14.34
N THR A 99 3.06 -11.64 14.85
CA THR A 99 3.54 -10.29 14.54
C THR A 99 4.96 -10.03 15.08
N THR A 100 5.33 -10.66 16.18
CA THR A 100 6.64 -10.47 16.82
C THR A 100 7.74 -11.05 15.95
N THR A 101 7.62 -12.32 15.57
CA THR A 101 8.59 -12.98 14.68
C THR A 101 8.62 -12.31 13.31
N ALA A 102 7.45 -11.96 12.75
CA ALA A 102 7.38 -11.23 11.48
C ALA A 102 8.16 -9.92 11.52
N ARG A 103 8.01 -9.13 12.60
CA ARG A 103 8.72 -7.87 12.80
C ARG A 103 10.23 -8.09 12.95
N THR A 104 10.66 -9.04 13.78
CA THR A 104 12.09 -9.34 13.97
C THR A 104 12.76 -9.71 12.64
N ILE A 105 12.12 -10.56 11.84
CA ILE A 105 12.63 -10.94 10.52
C ILE A 105 12.65 -9.73 9.57
N ALA A 106 11.62 -8.89 9.59
CA ALA A 106 11.53 -7.72 8.73
C ALA A 106 12.63 -6.68 9.02
N VAL A 107 12.91 -6.41 10.29
CA VAL A 107 14.00 -5.51 10.72
C VAL A 107 15.36 -6.01 10.22
N ASP A 108 15.66 -7.29 10.50
CA ASP A 108 16.93 -7.90 10.09
C ASP A 108 17.09 -7.91 8.54
N ALA A 109 16.02 -8.25 7.81
CA ALA A 109 16.01 -8.21 6.35
C ALA A 109 16.18 -6.79 5.80
N ARG A 110 15.54 -5.78 6.42
CA ARG A 110 15.68 -4.36 6.03
C ARG A 110 17.12 -3.89 6.22
N ASP A 111 17.73 -4.17 7.37
CA ASP A 111 19.07 -3.70 7.71
C ASP A 111 20.11 -4.35 6.77
N LYS A 112 19.96 -5.64 6.48
CA LYS A 112 20.76 -6.34 5.45
C LYS A 112 20.55 -5.76 4.06
N ALA A 113 19.30 -5.51 3.66
CA ALA A 113 18.99 -4.94 2.35
C ALA A 113 19.57 -3.53 2.21
N HIS A 114 19.55 -2.74 3.29
CA HIS A 114 20.17 -1.42 3.34
C HIS A 114 21.69 -1.52 3.15
N ALA A 115 22.36 -2.38 3.94
CA ALA A 115 23.82 -2.57 3.88
C ALA A 115 24.31 -3.11 2.53
N THR A 116 23.45 -3.82 1.79
CA THR A 116 23.76 -4.39 0.48
C THR A 116 23.18 -3.58 -0.70
N HIS A 117 22.58 -2.42 -0.43
CA HIS A 117 21.93 -1.55 -1.42
C HIS A 117 20.87 -2.24 -2.28
N HIS A 118 20.20 -3.27 -1.75
CA HIS A 118 19.11 -3.97 -2.41
C HIS A 118 17.78 -3.22 -2.22
N GLN A 119 17.54 -2.21 -3.05
CA GLN A 119 16.43 -1.25 -2.91
C GLN A 119 15.05 -1.90 -2.84
N LEU A 120 14.76 -2.87 -3.72
CA LEU A 120 13.46 -3.56 -3.71
C LEU A 120 13.27 -4.38 -2.42
N ALA A 121 14.30 -5.09 -1.96
CA ALA A 121 14.23 -5.86 -0.72
C ALA A 121 14.06 -4.93 0.51
N PHE A 122 14.69 -3.76 0.49
CA PHE A 122 14.51 -2.74 1.52
C PHE A 122 13.06 -2.27 1.60
N ILE A 123 12.46 -1.88 0.47
CA ILE A 123 11.06 -1.47 0.39
C ILE A 123 10.14 -2.58 0.92
N GLN A 124 10.31 -3.80 0.40
CA GLN A 124 9.46 -4.95 0.77
C GLN A 124 9.59 -5.33 2.26
N SER A 125 10.78 -5.17 2.85
CA SER A 125 11.00 -5.38 4.29
C SER A 125 10.34 -4.30 5.14
N CYS A 126 10.38 -3.03 4.71
CA CYS A 126 9.67 -1.94 5.38
C CYS A 126 8.15 -2.16 5.38
N LEU A 127 7.59 -2.62 4.26
CA LEU A 127 6.15 -2.90 4.16
C LEU A 127 5.73 -4.10 5.03
N LEU A 128 6.57 -5.14 5.11
CA LEU A 128 6.35 -6.26 6.02
C LEU A 128 6.36 -5.81 7.49
N GLU A 129 7.34 -4.99 7.87
CA GLU A 129 7.44 -4.45 9.23
C GLU A 129 6.22 -3.54 9.56
N ALA A 130 5.84 -2.66 8.63
CA ALA A 130 4.68 -1.80 8.76
C ALA A 130 3.39 -2.62 8.94
N ALA A 131 3.21 -3.70 8.18
CA ALA A 131 2.06 -4.58 8.32
C ALA A 131 2.04 -5.28 9.70
N ALA A 132 3.20 -5.74 10.21
CA ALA A 132 3.31 -6.33 11.54
C ALA A 132 2.96 -5.34 12.65
N LEU A 133 3.48 -4.11 12.57
CA LEU A 133 3.19 -3.03 13.52
C LEU A 133 1.72 -2.61 13.48
N ARG A 134 1.13 -2.51 12.29
CA ARG A 134 -0.29 -2.18 12.12
C ARG A 134 -1.20 -3.22 12.80
N ILE A 135 -0.90 -4.51 12.66
CA ILE A 135 -1.66 -5.58 13.33
C ILE A 135 -1.45 -5.54 14.84
N ALA A 136 -0.25 -5.17 15.30
CA ALA A 136 0.06 -4.98 16.72
C ALA A 136 -0.42 -3.62 17.30
N ASN A 137 -1.24 -2.85 16.56
CA ASN A 137 -1.79 -1.55 16.95
C ASN A 137 -0.78 -0.39 17.14
N TYR A 138 0.41 -0.49 16.53
CA TYR A 138 1.38 0.60 16.48
C TYR A 138 1.25 1.38 15.15
N HIS A 139 0.11 2.07 14.99
CA HIS A 139 -0.31 2.66 13.71
C HIS A 139 0.64 3.77 13.22
N ASP A 140 1.13 4.64 14.10
CA ASP A 140 2.02 5.74 13.70
C ASP A 140 3.39 5.24 13.22
N GLU A 141 3.94 4.22 13.89
CA GLU A 141 5.20 3.60 13.49
C GLU A 141 5.04 2.87 12.15
N ALA A 142 3.91 2.18 11.96
CA ALA A 142 3.59 1.56 10.68
C ALA A 142 3.50 2.60 9.54
N ALA A 143 2.87 3.75 9.79
CA ALA A 143 2.77 4.84 8.81
C ALA A 143 4.12 5.48 8.48
N ARG A 144 5.02 5.63 9.48
CA ARG A 144 6.40 6.10 9.27
C ARG A 144 7.19 5.16 8.37
N LEU A 145 7.15 3.85 8.64
CA LEU A 145 7.85 2.85 7.82
C LEU A 145 7.31 2.80 6.39
N ALA A 146 6.00 2.90 6.22
CA ALA A 146 5.40 2.97 4.89
C ALA A 146 5.79 4.27 4.16
N THR A 147 5.96 5.39 4.87
CA THR A 147 6.51 6.64 4.30
C THR A 147 7.94 6.47 3.79
N MET A 148 8.81 5.85 4.60
CA MET A 148 10.19 5.55 4.19
C MET A 148 10.24 4.63 2.95
N ALA A 149 9.31 3.68 2.84
CA ALA A 149 9.17 2.84 1.65
C ALA A 149 8.73 3.66 0.42
N ILE A 150 7.81 4.62 0.58
CA ILE A 150 7.38 5.54 -0.50
C ILE A 150 8.55 6.38 -0.99
N GLU A 151 9.29 7.02 -0.08
CA GLU A 151 10.45 7.85 -0.40
C GLU A 151 11.48 7.04 -1.19
N ARG A 152 11.82 5.84 -0.69
CA ARG A 152 12.78 4.99 -1.38
C ARG A 152 12.31 4.56 -2.77
N ALA A 153 11.02 4.25 -2.92
CA ALA A 153 10.45 3.90 -4.22
C ALA A 153 10.47 5.09 -5.19
N CYS A 154 10.22 6.31 -4.72
CA CYS A 154 10.33 7.52 -5.52
C CYS A 154 11.78 7.75 -5.99
N ASP A 155 12.76 7.68 -5.08
CA ASP A 155 14.19 7.85 -5.40
C ASP A 155 14.67 6.85 -6.45
N CYS A 156 14.15 5.62 -6.39
CA CYS A 156 14.52 4.55 -7.31
C CYS A 156 13.65 4.51 -8.59
N GLN A 157 12.68 5.43 -8.74
CA GLN A 157 11.72 5.44 -9.85
C GLN A 157 10.96 4.10 -10.00
N LEU A 158 10.50 3.56 -8.87
CA LEU A 158 9.76 2.32 -8.74
C LEU A 158 8.26 2.63 -8.48
N PRO A 159 7.48 3.02 -9.50
CA PRO A 159 6.13 3.53 -9.31
C PRO A 159 5.16 2.47 -8.75
N TYR A 160 5.30 1.20 -9.15
CA TYR A 160 4.44 0.12 -8.68
C TYR A 160 4.61 -0.09 -7.16
N GLU A 161 5.86 -0.20 -6.71
CA GLU A 161 6.23 -0.36 -5.30
C GLU A 161 5.83 0.87 -4.47
N GLY A 162 5.99 2.07 -5.03
CA GLY A 162 5.54 3.30 -4.40
C GLY A 162 4.02 3.39 -4.23
N ALA A 163 3.25 2.74 -5.12
CA ALA A 163 1.80 2.64 -5.00
C ALA A 163 1.38 1.59 -3.95
N GLU A 164 2.06 0.43 -3.91
CA GLU A 164 1.87 -0.57 -2.84
C GLU A 164 2.16 0.01 -1.45
N ALA A 165 3.26 0.78 -1.33
CA ALA A 165 3.62 1.43 -0.07
C ALA A 165 2.59 2.46 0.41
N ARG A 166 1.96 3.19 -0.52
CA ARG A 166 0.84 4.11 -0.22
C ARG A 166 -0.39 3.37 0.29
N ILE A 167 -0.71 2.19 -0.26
CA ILE A 167 -1.80 1.36 0.27
C ILE A 167 -1.52 0.97 1.72
N GLU A 168 -0.32 0.47 2.05
CA GLU A 168 -0.02 0.09 3.43
C GLU A 168 -0.03 1.29 4.38
N ARG A 169 0.46 2.46 3.94
CA ARG A 169 0.34 3.70 4.73
C ARG A 169 -1.11 4.08 4.96
N ALA A 170 -1.95 4.04 3.93
CA ALA A 170 -3.38 4.30 4.04
C ALA A 170 -4.07 3.31 5.00
N ARG A 171 -3.69 2.02 5.01
CA ARG A 171 -4.21 1.04 5.97
C ARG A 171 -3.84 1.40 7.42
N ALA A 172 -2.63 1.91 7.65
CA ALA A 172 -2.19 2.36 8.98
C ALA A 172 -2.93 3.64 9.41
N LEU A 173 -3.05 4.62 8.52
CA LEU A 173 -3.76 5.88 8.75
C LEU A 173 -5.26 5.67 9.03
N LEU A 174 -5.92 4.77 8.29
CA LEU A 174 -7.30 4.39 8.57
C LEU A 174 -7.48 3.75 9.94
N ALA A 175 -6.45 3.05 10.45
CA ALA A 175 -6.49 2.43 11.77
C ALA A 175 -6.23 3.44 12.90
N SER A 176 -5.43 4.48 12.66
CA SER A 176 -5.28 5.61 13.59
C SER A 176 -6.41 6.63 13.52
N GLY A 177 -7.29 6.54 12.51
CA GLY A 177 -8.45 7.42 12.32
C GLY A 177 -8.24 8.57 11.35
N ASP A 178 -7.06 8.70 10.73
CA ASP A 178 -6.76 9.70 9.71
C ASP A 178 -7.26 9.25 8.33
N ALA A 179 -8.57 9.41 8.11
CA ALA A 179 -9.22 9.07 6.85
C ALA A 179 -8.85 10.00 5.69
N VAL A 180 -8.32 11.19 5.99
CA VAL A 180 -8.02 12.22 4.99
C VAL A 180 -6.71 11.91 4.31
N ALA A 181 -5.63 11.75 5.07
CA ALA A 181 -4.33 11.37 4.53
C ALA A 181 -4.40 9.99 3.86
N ALA A 182 -5.15 9.05 4.44
CA ALA A 182 -5.38 7.74 3.82
C ALA A 182 -6.07 7.85 2.46
N HIS A 183 -7.05 8.76 2.30
CA HIS A 183 -7.73 8.95 1.03
C HIS A 183 -6.79 9.50 -0.04
N GLU A 184 -5.97 10.49 0.30
CA GLU A 184 -5.00 11.07 -0.64
C GLU A 184 -3.99 10.02 -1.13
N ASP A 185 -3.53 9.15 -0.24
CA ASP A 185 -2.65 8.05 -0.59
C ASP A 185 -3.28 7.05 -1.54
N LEU A 186 -4.53 6.66 -1.27
CA LEU A 186 -5.28 5.76 -2.14
C LEU A 186 -5.58 6.40 -3.50
N ALA A 187 -5.85 7.71 -3.55
CA ALA A 187 -6.04 8.43 -4.80
C ALA A 187 -4.75 8.44 -5.65
N ARG A 188 -3.61 8.74 -5.02
CA ARG A 188 -2.28 8.71 -5.68
C ARG A 188 -1.91 7.30 -6.14
N ALA A 189 -2.12 6.28 -5.31
CA ALA A 189 -1.88 4.89 -5.68
C ALA A 189 -2.77 4.45 -6.85
N GLY A 190 -4.06 4.83 -6.83
CA GLY A 190 -5.01 4.52 -7.89
C GLY A 190 -4.61 5.10 -9.24
N ALA A 191 -4.17 6.36 -9.28
CA ALA A 191 -3.68 6.98 -10.51
C ALA A 191 -2.46 6.25 -11.10
N ILE A 192 -1.54 5.79 -10.23
CA ILE A 192 -0.37 5.02 -10.66
C ILE A 192 -0.78 3.65 -11.20
N PHE A 193 -1.60 2.88 -10.48
CA PHE A 193 -2.03 1.57 -10.93
C PHE A 193 -2.85 1.63 -12.22
N ALA A 194 -3.71 2.66 -12.39
CA ALA A 194 -4.45 2.87 -13.62
C ALA A 194 -3.51 3.09 -14.82
N ARG A 195 -2.48 3.92 -14.66
CA ARG A 195 -1.46 4.16 -15.70
C ARG A 195 -0.66 2.90 -16.05
N LEU A 196 -0.43 2.02 -15.07
CA LEU A 196 0.30 0.76 -15.23
C LEU A 196 -0.58 -0.41 -15.70
N GLY A 197 -1.90 -0.26 -15.78
CA GLY A 197 -2.83 -1.36 -16.04
C GLY A 197 -2.92 -2.40 -14.91
N ALA A 198 -2.48 -2.03 -13.69
CA ALA A 198 -2.42 -2.92 -12.53
C ALA A 198 -3.78 -3.02 -11.81
N THR A 199 -4.73 -3.71 -12.44
CA THR A 199 -6.12 -3.85 -11.96
C THR A 199 -6.23 -4.52 -10.59
N ALA A 200 -5.27 -5.35 -10.17
CA ALA A 200 -5.24 -5.93 -8.83
C ALA A 200 -5.14 -4.85 -7.74
N GLY A 201 -4.25 -3.87 -7.94
CA GLY A 201 -4.09 -2.73 -7.01
C GLY A 201 -5.34 -1.84 -6.98
N ILE A 202 -6.02 -1.65 -8.11
CA ILE A 202 -7.30 -0.91 -8.16
C ILE A 202 -8.37 -1.61 -7.32
N ARG A 203 -8.54 -2.92 -7.46
CA ARG A 203 -9.51 -3.70 -6.65
C ARG A 203 -9.19 -3.63 -5.16
N GLU A 204 -7.90 -3.60 -4.82
CA GLU A 204 -7.48 -3.45 -3.43
C GLU A 204 -7.90 -2.09 -2.85
N ILE A 205 -7.70 -1.00 -3.60
CA ILE A 205 -8.15 0.35 -3.22
C ILE A 205 -9.68 0.40 -3.07
N GLU A 206 -10.42 -0.20 -4.01
CA GLU A 206 -11.89 -0.28 -3.93
C GLU A 206 -12.36 -0.97 -2.64
N SER A 207 -11.66 -2.03 -2.21
CA SER A 207 -11.97 -2.74 -0.96
C SER A 207 -11.79 -1.88 0.30
N LEU A 208 -10.94 -0.84 0.24
CA LEU A 208 -10.68 0.09 1.34
C LEU A 208 -11.63 1.30 1.34
N THR A 209 -12.30 1.56 0.23
CA THR A 209 -13.19 2.73 0.07
C THR A 209 -14.33 2.80 1.10
N PRO A 210 -15.00 1.69 1.49
CA PRO A 210 -16.02 1.73 2.55
C PRO A 210 -15.48 2.19 3.91
N ARG A 211 -14.24 1.84 4.25
CA ARG A 211 -13.62 2.21 5.53
C ARG A 211 -13.38 3.71 5.62
N ILE A 212 -12.93 4.32 4.53
CA ILE A 212 -12.76 5.79 4.43
C ILE A 212 -14.09 6.49 4.71
N ARG A 213 -15.20 6.01 4.13
CA ARG A 213 -16.52 6.61 4.35
C ARG A 213 -16.98 6.49 5.80
N ALA A 214 -16.61 5.41 6.48
CA ALA A 214 -16.97 5.16 7.88
C ALA A 214 -16.10 5.94 8.88
N THR A 215 -14.84 6.24 8.54
CA THR A 215 -13.92 7.01 9.41
C THR A 215 -14.01 8.52 9.23
N ARG A 216 -14.62 9.01 8.15
CA ARG A 216 -14.84 10.44 7.99
C ARG A 216 -15.96 10.94 8.92
N PRO A 217 -15.69 11.95 9.76
CA PRO A 217 -16.72 12.52 10.61
C PRO A 217 -17.87 13.02 9.73
N ALA A 218 -19.11 12.71 10.14
CA ALA A 218 -20.34 13.07 9.43
C ALA A 218 -20.52 12.52 7.99
N GLY A 219 -19.71 11.55 7.53
CA GLY A 219 -19.89 10.96 6.19
C GLY A 219 -19.59 11.93 5.04
N VAL A 220 -18.70 12.90 5.27
CA VAL A 220 -18.25 13.86 4.26
C VAL A 220 -17.50 13.13 3.14
N THR A 221 -17.76 13.48 1.88
CA THR A 221 -17.11 12.88 0.70
C THR A 221 -15.79 13.57 0.36
N ALA A 222 -15.00 12.99 -0.56
CA ALA A 222 -13.72 13.58 -0.96
C ALA A 222 -13.88 14.98 -1.57
N ARG A 223 -14.85 15.14 -2.48
CA ARG A 223 -15.14 16.43 -3.10
C ARG A 223 -15.67 17.45 -2.10
N GLU A 224 -16.45 17.00 -1.12
CA GLU A 224 -16.91 17.87 -0.03
C GLU A 224 -15.75 18.26 0.91
N ILE A 225 -14.74 17.42 1.12
CA ILE A 225 -13.52 17.79 1.86
C ILE A 225 -12.75 18.89 1.14
N GLU A 226 -12.57 18.80 -0.18
CA GLU A 226 -11.89 19.85 -0.96
C GLU A 226 -12.61 21.20 -0.81
N VAL A 227 -13.94 21.19 -0.92
CA VAL A 227 -14.76 22.39 -0.67
C VAL A 227 -14.61 22.85 0.78
N LEU A 228 -14.67 21.94 1.75
CA LEU A 228 -14.60 22.26 3.18
C LEU A 228 -13.24 22.85 3.60
N ARG A 229 -12.14 22.39 3.01
CA ARG A 229 -10.79 22.96 3.21
C ARG A 229 -10.74 24.41 2.76
N LEU A 230 -11.28 24.71 1.58
CA LEU A 230 -11.30 26.07 1.06
C LEU A 230 -12.28 26.98 1.83
N VAL A 231 -13.38 26.42 2.34
CA VAL A 231 -14.28 27.10 3.30
C VAL A 231 -13.50 27.47 4.57
N ALA A 232 -12.70 26.55 5.11
CA ALA A 232 -11.91 26.78 6.32
C ALA A 232 -10.78 27.81 6.12
N GLN A 233 -10.27 27.94 4.89
CA GLN A 233 -9.34 29.00 4.47
C GLN A 233 -10.03 30.37 4.27
N GLY A 234 -11.36 30.45 4.43
CA GLY A 234 -12.12 31.69 4.33
C GLY A 234 -12.48 32.11 2.90
N LEU A 235 -12.28 31.25 1.90
CA LEU A 235 -12.65 31.57 0.52
C LEU A 235 -14.17 31.64 0.37
N SER A 236 -14.66 32.48 -0.55
CA SER A 236 -16.06 32.55 -0.95
C SER A 236 -16.44 31.42 -1.94
N ASP A 237 -17.73 31.12 -2.08
CA ASP A 237 -18.21 30.09 -3.03
C ASP A 237 -17.74 30.35 -4.47
N ARG A 238 -17.58 31.62 -4.86
CA ARG A 238 -17.05 32.01 -6.17
C ARG A 238 -15.57 31.70 -6.32
N GLN A 239 -14.76 32.06 -5.32
CA GLN A 239 -13.33 31.72 -5.34
C GLN A 239 -13.09 30.21 -5.32
N ILE A 240 -13.90 29.47 -4.56
CA ILE A 240 -13.87 28.00 -4.54
C ILE A 240 -14.24 27.44 -5.91
N ALA A 241 -15.27 27.98 -6.56
CA ALA A 241 -15.71 27.56 -7.89
C ALA A 241 -14.60 27.75 -8.92
N ASP A 242 -13.92 28.89 -8.87
CA ASP A 242 -12.80 29.24 -9.74
C ASP A 242 -11.61 28.31 -9.49
N GLN A 243 -11.25 28.05 -8.23
CA GLN A 243 -10.12 27.19 -7.87
C GLN A 243 -10.35 25.71 -8.18
N LEU A 244 -11.60 25.25 -8.08
CA LEU A 244 -11.98 23.86 -8.31
C LEU A 244 -12.53 23.60 -9.73
N PHE A 245 -12.52 24.62 -10.60
CA PHE A 245 -13.02 24.60 -11.98
C PHE A 245 -14.44 24.01 -12.11
N ILE A 246 -15.35 24.44 -11.24
CA ILE A 246 -16.77 24.02 -11.23
C ILE A 246 -17.71 25.21 -11.12
N SER A 247 -19.01 25.00 -11.34
CA SER A 247 -19.97 26.10 -11.24
C SER A 247 -20.16 26.58 -9.80
N HIS A 248 -20.38 27.89 -9.61
CA HIS A 248 -20.77 28.47 -8.31
C HIS A 248 -21.95 27.73 -7.67
N ARG A 249 -22.95 27.34 -8.47
CA ARG A 249 -24.12 26.57 -8.02
C ARG A 249 -23.73 25.20 -7.45
N THR A 250 -22.75 24.54 -8.06
CA THR A 250 -22.21 23.26 -7.57
C THR A 250 -21.55 23.44 -6.21
N VAL A 251 -20.77 24.52 -6.02
CA VAL A 251 -20.14 24.84 -4.72
C VAL A 251 -21.19 25.11 -3.66
N THR A 252 -22.18 25.96 -3.93
CA THR A 252 -23.26 26.25 -2.96
C THR A 252 -24.02 24.98 -2.58
N THR A 253 -24.21 24.05 -3.52
CA THR A 253 -24.81 22.73 -3.24
C THR A 253 -23.92 21.90 -2.30
N HIS A 254 -22.61 21.84 -2.56
CA HIS A 254 -21.68 21.14 -1.67
C HIS A 254 -21.63 21.76 -0.27
N VAL A 255 -21.60 23.09 -0.15
CA VAL A 255 -21.62 23.80 1.14
C VAL A 255 -22.94 23.53 1.89
N GLY A 256 -24.08 23.51 1.19
CA GLY A 256 -25.36 23.15 1.80
C GLY A 256 -25.39 21.71 2.33
N ASN A 257 -24.90 20.76 1.54
CA ASN A 257 -24.78 19.37 1.97
C ASN A 257 -23.83 19.20 3.16
N LEU A 258 -22.72 19.95 3.16
CA LEU A 258 -21.76 19.98 4.26
C LEU A 258 -22.40 20.48 5.55
N LEU A 259 -23.11 21.62 5.52
CA LEU A 259 -23.84 22.15 6.68
C LEU A 259 -24.80 21.11 7.27
N GLY A 260 -25.56 20.41 6.42
CA GLY A 260 -26.46 19.35 6.84
C GLY A 260 -25.75 18.15 7.45
N LYS A 261 -24.65 17.70 6.85
CA LYS A 261 -23.86 16.57 7.33
C LYS A 261 -23.18 16.87 8.67
N THR A 262 -22.52 18.02 8.78
CA THR A 262 -21.75 18.42 9.96
C THR A 262 -22.62 19.01 11.07
N GLN A 263 -23.93 19.15 10.85
CA GLN A 263 -24.88 19.79 11.75
C GLN A 263 -24.45 21.23 12.13
N SER A 264 -23.81 21.93 11.18
CA SER A 264 -23.39 23.31 11.36
C SER A 264 -24.49 24.25 10.89
N ALA A 265 -24.82 25.27 11.68
CA ALA A 265 -25.90 26.21 11.36
C ALA A 265 -25.51 27.24 10.30
N ASN A 266 -24.22 27.54 10.16
CA ASN A 266 -23.72 28.53 9.22
C ASN A 266 -22.30 28.20 8.74
N ARG A 267 -21.83 28.93 7.73
CA ARG A 267 -20.50 28.76 7.11
C ARG A 267 -19.36 28.89 8.13
N THR A 268 -19.49 29.81 9.08
CA THR A 268 -18.47 30.03 10.11
C THR A 268 -18.37 28.82 11.03
N GLU A 269 -19.50 28.27 11.48
CA GLU A 269 -19.54 27.02 12.24
C GLU A 269 -18.99 25.84 11.44
N LEU A 270 -19.27 25.79 10.13
CA LEU A 270 -18.71 24.76 9.25
C LEU A 270 -17.18 24.87 9.14
N ALA A 271 -16.64 26.09 9.05
CA ALA A 271 -15.20 26.33 9.06
C ALA A 271 -14.57 25.92 10.41
N ILE A 272 -15.21 26.28 11.54
CA ILE A 272 -14.77 25.86 12.88
C ILE A 272 -14.83 24.34 13.02
N TRP A 273 -15.87 23.69 12.49
CA TRP A 273 -15.99 22.23 12.48
C TRP A 273 -14.83 21.59 11.70
N ALA A 274 -14.50 22.11 10.52
CA ALA A 274 -13.37 21.63 9.73
C ALA A 274 -12.04 21.70 10.49
N LEU A 275 -11.81 22.81 11.21
CA LEU A 275 -10.63 23.00 12.05
C LEU A 275 -10.61 22.04 13.26
N ARG A 276 -11.75 21.84 13.93
CA ARG A 276 -11.87 20.92 15.08
C ARG A 276 -11.65 19.45 14.70
N HIS A 277 -11.98 19.08 13.48
CA HIS A 277 -11.83 17.72 12.96
C HIS A 277 -10.56 17.53 12.12
N ASP A 278 -9.61 18.47 12.21
CA ASP A 278 -8.29 18.44 11.55
C ASP A 278 -8.33 18.22 10.02
N ILE A 279 -9.42 18.64 9.38
CA ILE A 279 -9.60 18.49 7.92
C ILE A 279 -8.65 19.41 7.13
N VAL A 280 -8.07 20.40 7.82
CA VAL A 280 -7.17 21.44 7.29
C VAL A 280 -5.68 21.05 7.44
N GLY A 281 -5.36 19.91 8.05
CA GLY A 281 -3.99 19.45 8.30
C GLY A 281 -3.26 18.86 7.09
N SER A 282 -2.60 19.71 6.30
CA SER A 282 -1.24 19.56 5.77
C SER A 282 -0.96 20.75 4.86
N THR A 283 -0.51 21.85 5.45
CA THR A 283 -0.13 23.07 4.73
C THR A 283 0.98 22.73 3.74
N ASP A 284 0.68 22.92 2.46
CA ASP A 284 1.69 23.17 1.42
C ASP A 284 2.42 24.46 1.84
N GLU A 285 3.52 24.31 2.57
CA GLU A 285 4.54 25.36 2.66
C GLU A 285 5.19 25.47 1.28
N GLY A 286 4.72 26.43 0.48
CA GLY A 286 5.18 26.49 -0.89
C GLY A 286 4.82 27.72 -1.71
N VAL A 287 4.44 28.87 -1.13
CA VAL A 287 4.55 30.16 -1.85
C VAL A 287 4.73 31.35 -0.88
N MET A 288 5.72 32.19 -1.20
CA MET A 288 5.97 33.59 -0.79
C MET A 288 6.82 33.81 0.47
N VAL A 289 8.14 33.98 0.30
CA VAL A 289 8.80 35.30 0.12
C VAL A 289 9.95 35.16 -0.87
#